data_AF-K1PDA9-F1
#
_entry.id   AF-K1PDA9-F1
#
_cell.length_a   1.000
_cell.length_b   1.000
_cell.length_c   1.000
_cell.angle_alpha   90.00
_cell.angle_beta   90.00
_cell.angle_gamma   90.00
#
_symmetry.space_group_name_H-M   'P 1'
#
loop_
_entity.id
_entity.type
_entity.pdbx_description
1 polymer ?
#
loop_
_entity_poly.entity_id
_entity_poly.type
_entity_poly.pdbx_seq_one_letter_code
_entity_poly.pdbx_strand_id
1 'polypeptide(L)'
;MAYFCWRVMVGLHREVTVRFQIPGHTKCLVDAGFAHIKKLYRRTDNDSLSVLVRTVEKSSKGNRAVIGDETFQWRDWKSFLADKFCPIQGIRSYHHFRFSALNPGVVFVKKISEDDERPITLCRSPTADFSSSTLPLAAFLLRDKDIYIKV
;
A
#
# COMPACT_ATOMS: atom_id res chain seq x y z
N MET A 1 -7.28 -2.33 -3.18
CA MET A 1 -7.44 -3.26 -4.33
C MET A 1 -7.59 -2.53 -5.65
N ALA A 2 -8.49 -1.55 -5.76
CA ALA A 2 -8.65 -0.72 -6.97
C ALA A 2 -7.33 -0.22 -7.57
N TYR A 3 -6.39 0.26 -6.75
CA TYR A 3 -5.08 0.73 -7.21
C TYR A 3 -4.28 -0.33 -7.99
N PHE A 4 -4.18 -1.56 -7.47
CA PHE A 4 -3.44 -2.63 -8.16
C PHE A 4 -4.11 -3.05 -9.46
N CYS A 5 -5.45 -3.10 -9.46
CA CYS A 5 -6.23 -3.35 -10.66
C CYS A 5 -5.97 -2.27 -11.72
N TRP A 6 -6.05 -0.99 -11.33
CA TRP A 6 -5.73 0.15 -12.19
C TRP A 6 -4.32 0.04 -12.78
N ARG A 7 -3.28 -0.24 -11.96
CA ARG A 7 -1.89 -0.41 -12.45
C ARG A 7 -1.77 -1.46 -13.55
N VAL A 8 -2.52 -2.55 -13.44
CA VAL A 8 -2.54 -3.62 -14.44
C VAL A 8 -3.30 -3.17 -15.69
N MET A 9 -4.45 -2.52 -15.52
CA MET A 9 -5.28 -2.03 -16.63
C MET A 9 -4.57 -0.97 -17.47
N VAL A 10 -3.76 -0.10 -16.85
CA VAL A 10 -2.97 0.92 -17.58
C VAL A 10 -1.62 0.40 -18.08
N GLY A 11 -1.38 -0.92 -18.03
CA GLY A 11 -0.17 -1.55 -18.58
C GLY A 11 1.11 -1.32 -17.78
N LEU A 12 1.04 -0.76 -16.56
CA LEU A 12 2.22 -0.57 -15.70
C LEU A 12 2.72 -1.89 -15.10
N HIS A 13 1.86 -2.91 -15.03
CA HIS A 13 2.23 -4.26 -14.66
C HIS A 13 1.43 -5.29 -15.46
N ARG A 14 2.06 -6.43 -15.77
CA ARG A 14 1.38 -7.60 -16.35
C ARG A 14 0.59 -8.39 -15.31
N GLU A 15 1.14 -8.52 -14.11
CA GLU A 15 0.50 -9.21 -13.00
C GLU A 15 0.94 -8.59 -11.68
N VAL A 16 0.03 -8.54 -10.71
CA VAL A 16 0.32 -8.16 -9.32
C VAL A 16 -0.30 -9.20 -8.40
N THR A 17 0.50 -9.74 -7.49
CA THR A 17 0.03 -10.63 -6.43
C THR A 17 0.24 -9.99 -5.07
N VAL A 18 -0.83 -9.89 -4.28
CA VAL A 18 -0.80 -9.36 -2.92
C VAL A 18 -1.23 -10.45 -1.97
N ARG A 19 -0.42 -10.68 -0.94
CA ARG A 19 -0.68 -11.67 0.11
C ARG A 19 -0.69 -10.97 1.46
N PHE A 20 -1.73 -11.20 2.24
CA PHE A 20 -1.82 -10.72 3.62
C PHE A 20 -1.56 -11.85 4.58
N GLN A 21 -0.93 -11.49 5.69
CA GLN A 21 -0.75 -12.41 6.80
C GLN A 21 -2.10 -12.72 7.45
N ILE A 22 -2.33 -14.00 7.74
CA ILE A 22 -3.53 -14.45 8.43
C ILE A 22 -3.45 -13.97 9.90
N PRO A 23 -4.55 -13.42 10.47
CA PRO A 23 -4.59 -13.05 11.88
C PRO A 23 -4.17 -14.20 12.79
N GLY A 24 -3.40 -13.92 13.84
CA GLY A 24 -2.91 -14.92 14.80
C GLY A 24 -1.44 -15.33 14.60
N HIS A 25 -0.86 -15.10 13.42
CA HIS A 25 0.59 -15.19 13.25
C HIS A 25 1.25 -13.92 13.82
N THR A 26 1.99 -14.04 14.92
CA THR A 26 2.57 -12.90 15.66
C THR A 26 4.00 -12.53 15.26
N LYS A 27 4.63 -13.31 14.38
CA LYS A 27 6.02 -13.08 13.93
C LYS A 27 6.04 -12.67 12.46
N CYS A 28 5.82 -11.39 12.18
CA CYS A 28 6.00 -10.84 10.84
C CYS A 28 7.44 -10.33 10.68
N LEU A 29 8.20 -10.90 9.73
CA LEU A 29 9.54 -10.40 9.40
C LEU A 29 9.52 -8.95 8.90
N VAL A 30 8.42 -8.52 8.28
CA VAL A 30 8.25 -7.15 7.78
C VAL A 30 8.26 -6.14 8.93
N ASP A 31 7.72 -6.52 10.09
CA ASP A 31 7.68 -5.65 11.28
C ASP A 31 9.00 -5.64 12.06
N ALA A 32 9.88 -6.61 11.84
CA ALA A 32 11.16 -6.70 12.55
C ALA A 32 12.02 -5.45 12.30
N GLY A 33 12.01 -4.91 11.08
CA GLY A 33 12.70 -3.66 10.75
C GLY A 33 12.25 -2.49 11.63
N PHE A 34 10.93 -2.32 11.82
CA PHE A 34 10.38 -1.28 12.69
C PHE A 34 10.71 -1.51 14.16
N ALA A 35 10.73 -2.76 14.63
CA ALA A 35 11.13 -3.07 15.99
C ALA A 35 12.58 -2.65 16.27
N HIS A 36 13.49 -2.88 15.31
CA HIS A 36 14.89 -2.44 15.41
C HIS A 36 15.00 -0.91 15.45
N ILE A 37 14.27 -0.19 14.58
CA ILE A 37 14.22 1.28 14.58
C ILE A 37 13.77 1.78 15.96
N LYS A 38 12.66 1.26 16.47
CA LYS A 38 12.08 1.66 17.77
C LYS A 38 13.06 1.40 18.93
N LYS A 39 13.78 0.29 18.90
CA LYS A 39 14.77 -0.07 19.93
C LYS A 39 15.94 0.91 19.97
N LEU A 40 16.47 1.30 18.81
CA LEU A 40 17.58 2.23 18.72
C LEU A 40 17.13 3.68 19.00
N TYR A 41 16.00 4.09 18.43
CA TYR A 41 15.41 5.40 18.63
C TYR A 41 15.24 5.76 20.12
N ARG A 42 14.74 4.83 20.95
CA ARG A 42 14.56 5.04 22.40
C ARG A 42 15.85 5.29 23.19
N ARG A 43 17.02 5.07 22.57
CA ARG A 43 18.34 5.18 23.21
C ARG A 43 19.22 6.20 22.49
N THR A 44 18.62 7.05 21.66
CA THR A 44 19.32 8.05 20.87
C THR A 44 18.53 9.34 20.91
N ASP A 45 19.20 10.45 21.22
CA ASP A 45 18.60 11.77 21.15
C ASP A 45 18.51 12.15 19.67
N ASN A 46 17.29 12.21 19.15
CA ASN A 46 17.01 12.41 17.73
C ASN A 46 16.57 13.86 17.46
N ASP A 47 17.43 14.82 17.83
CA ASP A 47 17.09 16.25 17.83
C ASP A 47 17.13 16.91 16.43
N SER A 48 17.53 16.16 15.40
CA SER A 48 17.53 16.65 14.02
C SER A 48 17.13 15.56 13.04
N LEU A 49 16.64 15.97 11.86
CA LEU A 49 16.28 15.05 10.78
C LEU A 49 17.48 14.18 10.36
N SER A 50 18.68 14.76 10.28
CA SER A 50 19.92 14.02 9.97
C SER A 50 20.23 12.93 11.00
N VAL A 51 19.99 13.20 12.29
CA VAL A 51 20.18 12.20 13.34
C VAL A 51 19.13 11.09 13.23
N LEU A 52 17.87 11.46 12.95
CA LEU A 52 16.80 10.48 12.75
C LEU A 52 17.09 9.54 11.56
N VAL A 53 17.52 10.10 10.43
CA VAL A 53 17.96 9.34 9.24
C VAL A 53 19.04 8.33 9.62
N ARG A 54 20.08 8.80 10.32
CA ARG A 54 21.17 7.96 10.81
C ARG A 54 20.69 6.87 11.77
N THR A 55 19.74 7.18 12.65
CA THR A 55 19.14 6.23 13.58
C THR A 55 18.38 5.13 12.83
N VAL A 56 17.61 5.48 11.80
CA VAL A 56 16.90 4.50 10.96
C VAL A 56 17.90 3.59 10.25
N GLU A 57 18.90 4.15 9.57
CA GLU A 57 19.88 3.37 8.80
C GLU A 57 20.77 2.47 9.67
N LYS A 58 21.12 2.92 10.88
CA LYS A 58 21.92 2.11 11.82
C LYS A 58 21.13 1.01 12.53
N SER A 59 19.80 1.08 12.50
CA SER A 59 18.97 0.17 13.28
C SER A 59 19.03 -1.28 12.77
N SER A 60 19.17 -1.49 11.45
CA SER A 60 19.31 -2.80 10.82
C SER A 60 19.86 -2.65 9.39
N LYS A 61 20.56 -3.67 8.88
CA LYS A 61 21.11 -3.69 7.51
C LYS A 61 20.06 -3.45 6.41
N GLY A 62 18.81 -3.85 6.66
CA GLY A 62 17.71 -3.70 5.70
C GLY A 62 16.96 -2.37 5.77
N ASN A 63 17.23 -1.54 6.77
CA ASN A 63 16.51 -0.29 6.97
C ASN A 63 17.21 0.85 6.22
N ARG A 64 16.44 1.57 5.40
CA ARG A 64 16.91 2.75 4.66
C ARG A 64 15.92 3.89 4.87
N ALA A 65 16.43 5.04 5.30
CA ALA A 65 15.60 6.24 5.36
C ALA A 65 15.44 6.83 3.95
N VAL A 66 14.26 7.35 3.66
CA VAL A 66 13.99 8.13 2.45
C VAL A 66 13.39 9.45 2.91
N ILE A 67 14.09 10.54 2.62
CA ILE A 67 13.61 11.89 2.91
C ILE A 67 12.75 12.31 1.74
N GLY A 68 11.48 12.64 1.99
CA GLY A 68 10.63 13.25 0.97
C GLY A 68 11.10 14.68 0.71
N ASP A 69 11.30 15.03 -0.55
CA ASP A 69 11.52 16.40 -1.01
C ASP A 69 10.22 16.96 -1.65
N GLU A 70 10.31 18.15 -2.24
CA GLU A 70 9.18 18.78 -2.95
C GLU A 70 8.70 17.97 -4.17
N THR A 71 9.49 17.01 -4.65
CA THR A 71 9.09 16.11 -5.74
C THR A 71 8.19 14.97 -5.27
N PHE A 72 8.20 14.67 -3.96
CA PHE A 72 7.34 13.64 -3.40
C PHE A 72 5.90 14.13 -3.28
N GLN A 73 5.05 13.68 -4.19
CA GLN A 73 3.63 14.02 -4.21
C GLN A 73 2.78 12.93 -3.58
N TRP A 74 2.17 13.23 -2.43
CA TRP A 74 1.06 12.44 -1.92
C TRP A 74 -0.11 12.53 -2.89
N ARG A 75 -0.77 11.41 -3.16
CA ARG A 75 -1.91 11.35 -4.09
C ARG A 75 -3.05 10.58 -3.44
N ASP A 76 -4.25 11.16 -3.46
CA ASP A 76 -5.45 10.49 -2.98
C ASP A 76 -5.99 9.50 -4.02
N TRP A 77 -5.33 8.35 -4.11
CA TRP A 77 -5.76 7.24 -4.95
C TRP A 77 -7.12 6.67 -4.55
N LYS A 78 -7.52 6.84 -3.29
CA LYS A 78 -8.79 6.30 -2.80
C LYS A 78 -9.94 7.06 -3.44
N SER A 79 -9.95 8.39 -3.33
CA SER A 79 -11.02 9.22 -3.92
C SER A 79 -10.98 9.17 -5.44
N PHE A 80 -9.80 9.23 -6.05
CA PHE A 80 -9.63 9.18 -7.51
C PHE A 80 -10.21 7.91 -8.15
N LEU A 81 -10.03 6.76 -7.49
CA LEU A 81 -10.51 5.46 -8.01
C LEU A 81 -11.92 5.11 -7.51
N ALA A 82 -12.48 5.90 -6.59
CA ALA A 82 -13.73 5.59 -5.91
C ALA A 82 -14.90 5.46 -6.87
N ASP A 83 -14.93 6.23 -7.96
CA ASP A 83 -16.05 6.26 -8.91
C ASP A 83 -16.02 5.11 -9.92
N LYS A 84 -14.85 4.54 -10.18
CA LYS A 84 -14.65 3.53 -11.22
C LYS A 84 -14.63 2.10 -10.68
N PHE A 85 -14.37 1.92 -9.39
CA PHE A 85 -14.20 0.59 -8.79
C PHE A 85 -15.19 0.31 -7.65
N CYS A 86 -15.67 -0.93 -7.58
CA CYS A 86 -16.46 -1.47 -6.49
C CYS A 86 -15.57 -1.92 -5.31
N PRO A 87 -16.04 -1.74 -4.07
CA PRO A 87 -15.42 -2.37 -2.92
C PRO A 87 -15.62 -3.90 -2.98
N ILE A 88 -14.64 -4.64 -2.45
CA ILE A 88 -14.75 -6.09 -2.27
C ILE A 88 -15.51 -6.36 -0.97
N GLN A 89 -16.67 -6.99 -1.08
CA GLN A 89 -17.43 -7.42 0.10
C GLN A 89 -16.65 -8.47 0.89
N GLY A 90 -16.62 -8.33 2.23
CA GLY A 90 -15.92 -9.27 3.09
C GLY A 90 -14.40 -9.34 2.85
N ILE A 91 -13.77 -8.27 2.35
CA ILE A 91 -12.35 -8.24 1.96
C ILE A 91 -11.40 -8.83 3.02
N ARG A 92 -11.71 -8.66 4.31
CA ARG A 92 -10.91 -9.14 5.44
C ARG A 92 -10.84 -10.67 5.54
N SER A 93 -11.75 -11.39 4.90
CA SER A 93 -11.76 -12.86 4.87
C SER A 93 -10.84 -13.45 3.81
N TYR A 94 -10.33 -12.63 2.89
CA TYR A 94 -9.42 -13.06 1.83
C TYR A 94 -7.97 -12.67 2.17
N HIS A 95 -7.04 -13.56 1.87
CA HIS A 95 -5.61 -13.35 2.16
C HIS A 95 -4.74 -13.36 0.91
N HIS A 96 -5.24 -13.86 -0.21
CA HIS A 96 -4.54 -13.85 -1.49
C HIS A 96 -5.36 -13.08 -2.53
N PHE A 97 -4.70 -12.18 -3.23
CA PHE A 97 -5.28 -11.36 -4.29
C PHE A 97 -4.34 -11.37 -5.49
N ARG A 98 -4.87 -11.70 -6.68
CA ARG A 98 -4.11 -11.69 -7.93
C ARG A 98 -4.84 -10.85 -8.98
N PHE A 99 -4.09 -9.99 -9.64
CA PHE A 99 -4.54 -9.09 -10.70
C PHE A 99 -3.73 -9.39 -11.96
N SER A 100 -4.36 -9.59 -13.11
CA SER A 100 -3.67 -9.99 -14.35
C SER A 100 -4.14 -9.16 -15.53
N ALA A 101 -3.22 -8.76 -16.40
CA ALA A 101 -3.51 -8.02 -17.63
C ALA A 101 -4.36 -8.84 -18.61
N LEU A 102 -4.37 -10.17 -18.47
CA LEU A 102 -5.25 -11.07 -19.23
C LEU A 102 -6.72 -10.97 -18.79
N ASN A 103 -6.97 -10.48 -17.58
CA ASN A 103 -8.30 -10.36 -16.99
C ASN A 103 -8.45 -8.97 -16.36
N PRO A 104 -8.44 -7.90 -17.18
CA PRO A 104 -8.49 -6.53 -16.68
C PRO A 104 -9.80 -6.29 -15.93
N GLY A 105 -9.75 -5.47 -14.87
CA GLY A 105 -10.92 -5.16 -14.06
C GLY A 105 -11.37 -6.27 -13.10
N VAL A 106 -10.69 -7.42 -13.07
CA VAL A 106 -11.01 -8.56 -12.21
C VAL A 106 -9.88 -8.77 -11.20
N VAL A 107 -10.26 -9.16 -9.97
CA VAL A 107 -9.34 -9.69 -8.97
C VAL A 107 -9.69 -11.14 -8.68
N PHE A 108 -8.68 -12.01 -8.66
CA PHE A 108 -8.82 -13.38 -8.21
C PHE A 108 -8.46 -13.45 -6.73
N VAL A 109 -9.36 -14.02 -5.92
CA VAL A 109 -9.21 -14.07 -4.46
C VAL A 109 -9.21 -15.48 -3.93
N LYS A 110 -8.47 -15.69 -2.82
CA LYS A 110 -8.52 -16.90 -2.00
C LYS A 110 -8.58 -16.55 -0.52
N LYS A 111 -9.23 -17.38 0.30
CA LYS A 111 -9.19 -17.21 1.76
C LYS A 111 -7.91 -17.80 2.31
N ILE A 112 -7.58 -19.03 1.94
CA ILE A 112 -6.31 -19.70 2.29
C ILE A 112 -5.55 -20.14 1.02
N SER A 113 -4.32 -20.65 1.16
CA SER A 113 -3.46 -21.02 0.03
C SER A 113 -4.06 -22.13 -0.85
N GLU A 114 -4.69 -23.10 -0.20
CA GLU A 114 -5.24 -24.31 -0.81
C GLU A 114 -6.56 -24.08 -1.55
N ASP A 115 -7.24 -22.95 -1.32
CA ASP A 115 -8.51 -22.68 -1.99
C ASP A 115 -8.31 -22.47 -3.49
N ASP A 116 -9.32 -22.80 -4.28
CA ASP A 116 -9.42 -22.35 -5.66
C ASP A 116 -9.59 -20.83 -5.76
N GLU A 117 -9.04 -20.25 -6.81
CA GLU A 117 -9.22 -18.82 -7.10
C GLU A 117 -10.68 -18.51 -7.46
N ARG A 118 -11.23 -17.48 -6.82
CA ARG A 118 -12.56 -16.95 -7.17
C ARG A 118 -12.43 -15.58 -7.82
N PRO A 119 -12.99 -15.36 -9.02
CA PRO A 119 -12.96 -14.06 -9.66
C PRO A 119 -13.98 -13.10 -9.02
N ILE A 120 -13.59 -11.84 -8.83
CA ILE A 120 -14.46 -10.74 -8.42
C ILE A 120 -14.23 -9.58 -9.40
N THR A 121 -15.28 -9.15 -10.09
CA THR A 121 -15.25 -7.95 -10.92
C THR A 121 -15.17 -6.71 -10.05
N LEU A 122 -14.14 -5.90 -10.25
CA LEU A 122 -13.94 -4.64 -9.54
C LEU A 122 -14.41 -3.42 -10.31
N CYS A 123 -14.40 -3.44 -11.64
CA CYS A 123 -14.85 -2.29 -12.43
C CYS A 123 -16.37 -2.13 -12.37
N ARG A 124 -16.84 -0.89 -12.18
CA ARG A 124 -18.28 -0.56 -12.26
C ARG A 124 -18.81 -0.54 -13.68
N SER A 125 -17.96 -0.17 -14.63
CA SER A 125 -18.27 -0.20 -16.05
C SER A 125 -17.18 -0.99 -16.78
N PRO A 126 -17.54 -1.86 -17.75
CA PRO A 126 -16.57 -2.51 -18.63
C PRO A 126 -15.77 -1.52 -19.48
N THR A 127 -16.30 -0.31 -19.69
CA THR A 127 -15.73 0.74 -20.55
C THR A 127 -14.97 1.81 -19.77
N ALA A 128 -14.53 1.52 -18.55
CA ALA A 128 -13.75 2.47 -17.77
C ALA A 128 -12.41 2.72 -18.48
N ASP A 129 -12.33 3.83 -19.21
CA ASP A 129 -11.10 4.28 -19.83
C ASP A 129 -10.15 4.82 -18.75
N PHE A 130 -8.96 4.26 -18.70
CA PHE A 130 -7.91 4.65 -17.78
C PHE A 130 -6.65 4.97 -18.57
N SER A 131 -6.14 6.19 -18.40
CA SER A 131 -4.80 6.55 -18.88
C SER A 131 -3.79 6.46 -17.75
N SER A 132 -2.58 5.97 -18.05
CA SER A 132 -1.43 6.03 -17.14
C SER A 132 -0.96 7.47 -16.89
N SER A 133 -1.29 8.41 -17.78
CA SER A 133 -0.95 9.83 -17.65
C SER A 133 -1.89 10.61 -16.73
N THR A 134 -3.08 10.07 -16.46
CA THR A 134 -4.07 10.72 -15.59
C THR A 134 -3.84 10.26 -14.16
N LEU A 135 -3.26 11.14 -13.34
CA LEU A 135 -2.96 10.89 -11.94
C LEU A 135 -3.87 11.71 -11.02
N PRO A 136 -4.17 11.25 -9.79
CA PRO A 136 -4.81 12.09 -8.79
C PRO A 136 -3.99 13.36 -8.59
N LEU A 137 -4.67 14.50 -8.40
CA LEU A 137 -4.01 15.75 -8.01
C LEU A 137 -3.15 15.51 -6.75
N ALA A 138 -2.02 16.22 -6.68
CA ALA A 138 -1.17 16.17 -5.49
C ALA A 138 -2.00 16.62 -4.29
N ALA A 139 -2.21 15.71 -3.35
CA ALA A 139 -2.80 16.01 -2.07
C ALA A 139 -1.70 16.69 -1.24
N PHE A 140 -1.86 17.98 -0.96
CA PHE A 140 -1.12 18.57 0.14
C PHE A 140 -1.56 17.87 1.42
N LEU A 141 -0.60 17.55 2.31
CA LEU A 141 -0.90 17.07 3.66
C LEU A 141 -1.60 18.18 4.46
N LEU A 142 -2.86 18.47 4.13
CA LEU A 142 -3.75 19.31 4.93
C LEU A 142 -4.50 18.50 5.98
N ARG A 143 -4.24 17.19 6.10
CA ARG A 143 -4.81 16.34 7.15
C ARG A 143 -3.67 15.75 7.98
N ASP A 144 -3.85 15.87 9.29
CA ASP A 144 -3.08 15.23 10.37
C ASP A 144 -2.03 16.09 11.10
N LYS A 145 -2.23 17.42 11.20
CA LYS A 145 -1.68 18.16 12.35
C LYS A 145 -2.33 17.71 13.68
N ASP A 146 -3.56 17.21 13.64
CA ASP A 146 -4.33 16.86 14.86
C ASP A 146 -4.03 15.46 15.43
N ILE A 147 -3.32 14.59 14.70
CA ILE A 147 -3.00 13.23 15.20
C ILE A 147 -1.77 13.25 16.13
N TYR A 148 -0.88 14.24 15.97
CA TYR A 148 0.37 14.31 16.72
C TYR A 148 0.42 15.46 17.76
N ILE A 149 -0.62 16.30 17.83
CA ILE A 149 -0.78 17.34 18.85
C ILE A 149 -1.86 16.88 19.85
N LYS A 150 -1.54 15.83 20.60
CA LYS A 150 -2.15 15.59 21.92
C LYS A 150 -1.01 15.24 22.86
N VAL A 151 -0.35 16.28 23.35
CA VAL A 151 0.47 16.26 24.57
C VAL A 151 -0.33 16.98 25.64
#